data_AF-A0A7V2V5J8-F1
#
_entry.id   AF-A0A7V2V5J8-F1
#
_cell.length_a   1.000
_cell.length_b   1.000
_cell.length_c   1.000
_cell.angle_alpha   90.00
_cell.angle_beta   90.00
_cell.angle_gamma   90.00
#
_symmetry.space_group_name_H-M   'P 1'
#
loop_
_entity.id
_entity.type
_entity.pdbx_description
1 polymer ?
#
loop_
_entity_poly.entity_id
_entity_poly.type
_entity_poly.pdbx_seq_one_letter_code
_entity_poly.pdbx_strand_id
1 'polypeptide(L)'
;MEEKLLSMSEIAKLCPYEKGYLSLLARRGEIKAKKVGKNWFTTVEWLNEYIRKKKPDKIIRLNTDEKFTRKRFFQPVLFFSGLFLLVFLFLIAGYFWKKNQFLKEKEEQFITEEILKIPNEDGGYDVYEGGRRKIGKEMMKNSSDF
;
A
#
# COMPACT_ATOMS: atom_id res chain seq x y z
N MET A 1 17.11 -44.00 35.41
CA MET A 1 16.07 -43.32 34.61
C MET A 1 16.69 -43.03 33.26
N GLU A 2 16.09 -43.49 32.16
CA GLU A 2 16.56 -43.12 30.83
C GLU A 2 16.29 -41.63 30.61
N GLU A 3 17.34 -40.81 30.70
CA GLU A 3 17.24 -39.42 30.32
C GLU A 3 17.00 -39.34 28.81
N LYS A 4 15.77 -39.00 28.41
CA LYS A 4 15.38 -38.86 27.01
C LYS A 4 16.11 -37.68 26.39
N LEU A 5 17.25 -37.96 25.75
CA LEU A 5 18.01 -36.99 24.98
C LEU A 5 17.21 -36.54 23.76
N LEU A 6 16.85 -35.26 23.75
CA LEU A 6 16.16 -34.63 22.64
C LEU A 6 17.15 -33.84 21.79
N SER A 7 16.94 -33.83 20.49
CA SER A 7 17.72 -32.98 19.59
C SER A 7 17.45 -31.50 19.89
N MET A 8 18.42 -30.62 19.62
CA MET A 8 18.20 -29.17 19.77
C MET A 8 17.01 -28.65 18.95
N SER A 9 16.70 -29.30 17.83
CA SER A 9 15.52 -28.97 17.02
C SER A 9 14.22 -29.28 17.74
N GLU A 10 14.14 -30.41 18.46
CA GLU A 10 12.95 -30.80 19.25
C GLU A 10 12.82 -29.93 20.49
N ILE A 11 13.92 -29.67 21.20
CA ILE A 11 13.93 -28.76 22.36
C ILE A 11 13.49 -27.35 21.96
N ALA A 12 13.94 -26.85 20.80
CA ALA A 12 13.54 -25.54 20.29
C ALA A 12 12.04 -25.44 19.99
N LYS A 13 11.32 -26.56 19.79
CA LYS A 13 9.86 -26.56 19.69
C LYS A 13 9.18 -26.46 21.05
N LEU A 14 9.84 -26.94 22.10
CA LEU A 14 9.34 -26.97 23.48
C LEU A 14 9.70 -25.69 24.27
N CYS A 15 10.53 -24.83 23.69
CA CYS A 15 11.14 -23.70 24.39
C CYS A 15 11.07 -22.43 23.51
N PRO A 16 10.98 -21.22 24.10
CA PRO A 16 11.03 -19.97 23.34
C PRO A 16 12.40 -19.65 22.70
N TYR A 17 13.38 -20.55 22.77
CA TYR A 17 14.72 -20.31 22.26
C TYR A 17 14.94 -21.04 20.94
N GLU A 18 15.57 -20.35 19.99
CA GLU A 18 15.91 -20.94 18.71
C GLU A 18 17.01 -22.01 18.85
N LYS A 19 16.98 -23.01 17.95
CA LYS A 19 17.97 -24.09 17.85
C LYS A 19 19.42 -23.57 17.82
N GLY A 20 19.66 -22.47 17.09
CA GLY A 20 20.99 -21.86 16.97
C GLY A 20 21.52 -21.38 18.31
N TYR A 21 20.68 -20.71 19.08
CA TYR A 21 21.02 -20.22 20.42
C TYR A 21 21.28 -21.38 21.39
N LEU A 22 20.45 -22.43 21.38
CA LEU A 22 20.68 -23.62 22.21
C LEU A 22 21.99 -24.35 21.85
N SER A 23 22.30 -24.44 20.55
CA SER A 23 23.57 -25.03 20.08
C SER A 23 24.79 -24.20 20.50
N LEU A 24 24.65 -22.87 20.53
CA LEU A 24 25.68 -21.97 21.04
C LEU A 24 25.91 -22.18 22.53
N LEU A 25 24.85 -22.27 23.33
CA LEU A 25 24.94 -22.54 24.77
C LEU A 25 25.62 -23.88 25.06
N ALA A 26 25.30 -24.92 24.29
CA ALA A 26 25.93 -26.23 24.40
C ALA A 26 27.45 -26.16 24.13
N ARG A 27 27.88 -25.41 23.11
CA ARG A 27 29.31 -25.21 22.80
C ARG A 27 30.04 -24.40 23.87
N ARG A 28 29.35 -23.45 24.51
CA ARG A 28 29.89 -22.65 25.62
C ARG A 28 29.95 -23.39 26.94
N GLY A 29 29.33 -24.58 27.04
CA GLY A 29 29.21 -25.30 28.31
C GLY A 29 28.26 -24.63 29.31
N GLU A 30 27.42 -23.70 28.85
CA GLU A 30 26.43 -23.03 29.70
C GLU A 30 25.25 -23.95 30.06
N ILE A 31 24.93 -24.89 29.16
CA ILE A 31 23.92 -25.93 29.37
C ILE A 31 24.56 -27.30 29.20
N LYS A 32 24.09 -28.27 29.99
CA LYS A 32 24.47 -29.67 29.78
C LYS A 32 23.93 -30.12 28.42
N ALA A 33 24.78 -30.71 27.60
CA ALA A 33 24.43 -31.23 26.30
C ALA A 33 25.42 -32.34 25.89
N LYS A 34 24.93 -33.34 25.16
CA LYS A 34 25.72 -34.42 24.60
C LYS A 34 25.90 -34.22 23.10
N LYS A 35 27.14 -34.27 22.62
CA LYS A 35 27.43 -34.24 21.18
C LYS A 35 27.29 -35.66 20.61
N VAL A 36 26.40 -35.83 19.64
CA VAL A 36 26.21 -37.11 18.93
C VAL A 36 26.34 -36.83 17.44
N GLY A 37 27.45 -37.30 16.85
CA GLY A 37 27.84 -36.97 15.48
C GLY A 37 28.05 -35.46 15.28
N LYS A 38 27.31 -34.87 14.34
CA LYS A 38 27.35 -33.42 14.03
C LYS A 38 26.39 -32.59 14.89
N ASN A 39 25.46 -33.23 15.59
CA ASN A 39 24.39 -32.56 16.30
C ASN A 39 24.61 -32.57 17.83
N TRP A 40 24.04 -31.58 18.49
CA TRP A 40 23.97 -31.51 19.95
C TRP A 40 22.59 -31.97 20.42
N PHE A 41 22.57 -32.64 21.57
CA PHE A 41 21.38 -33.17 22.22
C PHE A 41 21.35 -32.70 23.67
N THR A 42 20.17 -32.41 24.20
CA THR A 42 19.99 -31.97 25.59
C THR A 42 18.66 -32.49 26.12
N THR A 43 18.45 -32.37 27.42
CA THR A 43 17.22 -32.78 28.10
C THR A 43 16.44 -31.54 28.55
N VAL A 44 15.14 -31.73 28.77
CA VAL A 44 14.28 -30.65 29.28
C VAL A 44 14.69 -30.26 30.70
N GLU A 45 15.12 -31.22 31.55
CA GLU A 45 15.56 -30.91 32.91
C GLU A 45 16.80 -30.01 32.91
N TRP A 46 17.79 -30.29 32.05
CA TRP A 46 19.02 -29.50 31.97
C TRP A 46 18.76 -28.07 31.48
N LEU A 47 17.84 -27.91 30.52
CA LEU A 47 17.45 -26.59 30.06
C LEU A 47 16.68 -25.82 31.13
N ASN A 48 15.78 -26.48 31.86
CA ASN A 48 15.05 -25.88 32.97
C ASN A 48 16.00 -25.45 34.10
N GLU A 49 17.03 -26.24 34.40
CA GLU A 49 18.09 -25.89 35.34
C GLU A 49 18.82 -24.60 34.89
N TYR A 50 19.16 -24.49 33.61
CA TYR A 50 19.77 -23.29 33.06
C TYR A 50 18.86 -22.05 33.15
N ILE A 51 17.58 -22.21 32.80
CA ILE A 51 16.61 -21.11 32.83
C ILE A 51 16.40 -20.66 34.26
N ARG A 52 16.26 -21.58 35.22
CA ARG A 52 16.15 -21.27 36.64
C ARG A 52 17.37 -20.50 37.14
N LYS A 53 18.58 -20.87 36.70
CA LYS A 53 19.82 -20.16 37.03
C LYS A 53 19.87 -18.74 36.45
N LYS A 54 19.34 -18.52 35.23
CA LYS A 54 19.35 -17.19 34.58
C LYS A 54 18.19 -16.29 34.95
N LYS A 55 17.01 -16.85 35.22
CA LYS A 55 15.76 -16.13 35.51
C LYS A 55 14.92 -16.95 36.49
N PRO A 56 15.04 -16.72 37.81
CA PRO A 56 14.29 -17.49 38.81
C PRO A 56 12.76 -17.39 38.64
N ASP A 57 12.27 -16.30 38.02
CA ASP A 57 10.83 -16.02 37.91
C ASP A 57 10.14 -16.69 36.70
N LYS A 58 10.88 -17.27 35.75
CA LYS A 58 10.32 -17.90 34.54
C LYS A 58 10.54 -19.41 34.54
N ILE A 59 9.80 -20.11 35.39
CA ILE A 59 9.67 -21.57 35.26
C ILE A 59 8.82 -21.84 34.01
N ILE A 60 9.37 -22.53 33.00
CA ILE A 60 8.59 -22.98 31.84
C ILE A 60 7.57 -23.99 32.36
N ARG A 61 6.33 -23.55 32.60
CA ARG A 61 5.20 -24.45 32.73
C ARG A 61 4.93 -24.99 31.34
N LEU A 62 5.08 -26.30 31.17
CA LEU A 62 4.70 -27.04 29.97
C LEU A 62 3.19 -26.89 29.78
N ASN A 63 2.75 -25.79 29.18
CA ASN A 63 1.40 -25.65 28.70
C ASN A 63 1.41 -24.92 27.36
N THR A 64 0.59 -25.46 26.47
CA THR A 64 0.52 -25.14 25.05
C THR A 64 -0.24 -23.83 24.88
N ASP A 65 0.46 -22.71 24.82
CA ASP A 65 -0.12 -21.46 24.35
C ASP A 65 0.73 -20.84 23.25
N GLU A 66 0.23 -21.09 22.03
CA GLU A 66 0.42 -20.37 20.78
C GLU A 66 1.21 -19.05 20.86
N LYS A 67 2.53 -19.11 20.79
CA LYS A 67 3.35 -17.94 20.40
C LYS A 67 4.30 -18.20 19.24
N PHE A 68 3.99 -19.21 18.44
CA PHE A 68 4.55 -19.45 17.12
C PHE A 68 3.44 -19.10 16.11
N THR A 69 3.22 -17.83 15.77
CA THR A 69 3.74 -17.25 14.52
C THR A 69 3.39 -15.76 14.46
N ARG A 70 3.81 -14.93 15.43
CA ARG A 70 3.55 -13.49 15.35
C ARG A 70 4.61 -12.78 14.48
N LYS A 71 4.31 -12.73 13.18
CA LYS A 71 4.67 -11.69 12.19
C LYS A 71 6.14 -11.28 12.08
N ARG A 72 6.86 -11.96 11.18
CA ARG A 72 7.91 -11.33 10.35
C ARG A 72 7.49 -11.21 8.87
N PHE A 73 6.19 -11.07 8.63
CA PHE A 73 5.65 -10.35 7.49
C PHE A 73 5.16 -9.00 8.03
N PHE A 74 6.10 -8.14 8.43
CA PHE A 74 5.78 -6.75 8.75
C PHE A 74 5.52 -6.07 7.40
N GLN A 75 4.25 -5.75 7.17
CA GLN A 75 3.67 -5.42 5.87
C GLN A 75 4.24 -4.09 5.31
N PRO A 76 4.95 -4.08 4.16
CA PRO A 76 5.18 -2.83 3.47
C PRO A 76 3.99 -2.42 2.58
N VAL A 77 2.88 -3.17 2.55
CA VAL A 77 1.72 -2.86 1.70
C VAL A 77 1.03 -1.54 2.10
N LEU A 78 1.06 -1.17 3.38
CA LEU A 78 0.44 0.07 3.85
C LEU A 78 1.30 1.33 3.64
N PHE A 79 2.62 1.19 3.47
CA PHE A 79 3.49 2.33 3.18
C PHE A 79 3.49 2.69 1.70
N PHE A 80 3.47 1.68 0.84
CA PHE A 80 3.42 1.92 -0.60
C PHE A 80 2.04 2.41 -1.04
N SER A 81 0.92 2.06 -0.40
CA SER A 81 -0.41 2.49 -0.88
C SER A 81 -0.59 4.01 -0.90
N GLY A 82 -0.13 4.74 0.13
CA GLY A 82 -0.27 6.20 0.21
C GLY A 82 0.62 6.95 -0.79
N LEU A 83 1.89 6.56 -0.91
CA LEU A 83 2.82 7.18 -1.86
C LEU A 83 2.46 6.82 -3.31
N PHE A 84 2.01 5.58 -3.55
CA PHE A 84 1.56 5.14 -4.86
C PHE A 84 0.29 5.85 -5.28
N LEU A 85 -0.65 6.12 -4.36
CA LEU A 85 -1.82 6.96 -4.64
C LEU A 85 -1.43 8.42 -4.95
N LEU A 86 -0.48 9.00 -4.22
CA LEU A 86 0.00 10.36 -4.52
C LEU A 86 0.70 10.43 -5.89
N VAL A 87 1.55 9.46 -6.21
CA VAL A 87 2.21 9.38 -7.53
C VAL A 87 1.19 9.12 -8.63
N PHE A 88 0.20 8.24 -8.40
CA PHE A 88 -0.86 7.95 -9.36
C PHE A 88 -1.78 9.16 -9.58
N LEU A 89 -2.14 9.89 -8.52
CA LEU A 89 -2.88 11.15 -8.62
C LEU A 89 -2.07 12.22 -9.35
N PHE A 90 -0.76 12.32 -9.10
CA PHE A 90 0.12 13.25 -9.81
C PHE A 90 0.26 12.88 -11.30
N LEU A 91 0.33 11.58 -11.62
CA LEU A 91 0.34 11.08 -13.00
C LEU A 91 -1.01 11.32 -13.69
N ILE A 92 -2.13 11.07 -13.01
CA ILE A 92 -3.47 11.38 -13.53
C ILE A 92 -3.60 12.87 -13.77
N ALA A 93 -3.19 13.73 -12.82
CA ALA A 93 -3.26 15.19 -12.96
C ALA A 93 -2.37 15.71 -14.09
N GLY A 94 -1.13 15.22 -14.21
CA GLY A 94 -0.24 15.56 -15.32
C GLY A 94 -0.76 15.07 -16.68
N TYR A 95 -1.36 13.87 -16.71
CA TYR A 95 -2.02 13.34 -17.90
C TYR A 95 -3.26 14.16 -18.29
N PHE A 96 -4.03 14.59 -17.29
CA PHE A 96 -5.18 15.46 -17.49
C PHE A 96 -4.74 16.85 -17.98
N TRP A 97 -3.63 17.40 -17.47
CA TRP A 97 -3.10 18.69 -17.90
C TRP A 97 -2.67 18.67 -19.37
N LYS A 98 -2.06 17.57 -19.82
CA LYS A 98 -1.74 17.34 -21.24
C LYS A 98 -3.00 17.18 -22.11
N LYS A 99 -4.04 16.51 -21.62
CA LYS A 99 -5.32 16.33 -22.32
C LYS A 99 -6.14 17.63 -22.40
N ASN A 100 -6.08 18.47 -21.38
CA ASN A 100 -6.85 19.72 -21.31
C ASN A 100 -6.36 20.78 -22.31
N GLN A 101 -5.08 20.73 -22.71
CA GLN A 101 -4.56 21.53 -23.82
C GLN A 101 -5.26 21.19 -25.15
N PHE A 102 -5.56 19.91 -25.41
CA PHE A 102 -6.21 19.46 -26.64
C PHE A 102 -7.73 19.75 -26.68
N LEU A 103 -8.38 19.81 -25.51
CA LEU A 103 -9.82 20.11 -25.42
C LEU A 103 -10.11 21.59 -25.67
N LYS A 104 -9.20 22.50 -25.29
CA LYS A 104 -9.35 23.94 -25.51
C LYS A 104 -9.21 24.34 -26.99
N GLU A 105 -8.34 23.65 -27.73
CA GLU A 105 -8.15 23.82 -29.17
C GLU A 105 -9.38 23.33 -29.97
N LYS A 106 -10.10 22.32 -29.45
CA LYS A 106 -11.31 21.77 -30.08
C LYS A 106 -12.58 22.58 -29.75
N GLU A 107 -12.65 23.21 -28.57
CA GLU A 107 -13.74 24.13 -28.21
C GLU A 107 -13.68 25.44 -29.00
N GLU A 108 -12.48 25.98 -29.26
CA GLU A 108 -12.33 27.18 -30.11
C GLU A 108 -12.74 26.93 -31.56
N GLN A 109 -12.61 25.71 -32.10
CA GLN A 109 -13.11 25.35 -33.43
C GLN A 109 -14.63 25.21 -33.52
N PHE A 110 -15.35 25.01 -32.41
CA PHE A 110 -16.80 24.76 -32.42
C PHE A 110 -17.67 25.99 -32.11
N ILE A 111 -17.12 27.09 -31.58
CA ILE A 111 -17.93 28.20 -31.04
C ILE A 111 -18.28 29.28 -32.10
N THR A 112 -17.69 29.29 -33.29
CA THR A 112 -17.84 30.43 -34.23
C THR A 112 -18.89 30.33 -35.34
N GLU A 113 -19.73 29.29 -35.41
CA GLU A 113 -20.67 29.18 -36.57
C GLU A 113 -22.16 29.32 -36.27
N GLU A 114 -22.62 29.30 -35.01
CA GLU A 114 -24.05 29.48 -34.74
C GLU A 114 -24.38 30.96 -34.48
N ILE A 115 -24.49 31.72 -35.57
CA ILE A 115 -25.03 33.08 -35.56
C ILE A 115 -26.56 32.98 -35.40
N LEU A 116 -27.05 33.20 -34.18
CA LEU A 116 -28.48 33.20 -33.89
C LEU A 116 -29.08 34.57 -34.25
N LYS A 117 -29.91 34.61 -35.28
CA LYS A 117 -30.67 35.80 -35.70
C LYS A 117 -32.05 35.80 -35.05
N ILE A 118 -32.38 36.84 -34.28
CA ILE A 118 -33.67 36.99 -33.59
C ILE A 118 -34.43 38.16 -34.23
N PRO A 119 -35.70 37.99 -34.63
CA PRO A 119 -36.48 39.09 -35.21
C PRO A 119 -36.82 40.15 -34.16
N ASN A 120 -36.71 41.43 -34.54
CA ASN A 120 -37.03 42.58 -33.70
C ASN A 120 -38.41 43.17 -34.03
N GLU A 121 -38.95 43.92 -33.08
CA GLU A 121 -40.25 44.61 -33.20
C GLU A 121 -40.28 45.64 -34.35
N ASP A 122 -39.13 46.15 -34.79
CA ASP A 122 -39.01 47.10 -35.92
C ASP A 122 -38.98 46.42 -37.31
N GLY A 123 -39.13 45.09 -37.39
CA GLY A 123 -39.07 44.34 -38.65
C GLY A 123 -37.64 44.03 -39.17
N GLY A 124 -36.62 44.15 -38.32
CA GLY A 124 -35.23 43.75 -38.62
C GLY A 124 -34.75 42.55 -37.80
N TYR A 125 -33.45 42.21 -37.88
CA TYR A 125 -32.84 41.12 -37.09
C TYR A 125 -31.73 41.63 -36.17
N ASP A 126 -31.73 41.18 -34.92
CA ASP A 126 -30.59 41.30 -34.02
C ASP A 126 -29.67 40.09 -34.17
N VAL A 127 -28.37 40.36 -34.30
CA VAL A 127 -27.33 39.34 -34.54
C VAL A 127 -26.53 39.10 -33.26
N TYR A 128 -26.54 37.86 -32.78
CA TYR A 128 -25.86 37.41 -31.57
C TYR A 128 -24.79 36.36 -31.87
N GLU A 129 -23.64 36.48 -31.21
CA GLU A 129 -22.57 35.46 -31.23
C GLU A 129 -22.56 34.74 -29.88
N GLY A 130 -22.52 33.40 -29.91
CA GLY A 130 -22.41 32.57 -28.71
C GLY A 130 -23.50 32.81 -27.66
N GLY A 131 -24.69 33.24 -28.10
CA GLY A 131 -25.90 33.41 -27.27
C GLY A 131 -25.80 34.44 -26.12
N ARG A 132 -24.74 35.26 -26.05
CA ARG A 132 -24.53 36.15 -24.88
C ARG A 132 -24.15 37.59 -25.20
N ARG A 133 -23.76 37.92 -26.43
CA ARG A 133 -23.38 39.30 -26.79
C ARG A 133 -23.98 39.71 -28.14
N LYS A 134 -24.70 40.83 -28.16
CA LYS A 134 -25.25 41.42 -29.38
C LYS A 134 -24.14 42.13 -30.14
N ILE A 135 -23.93 41.78 -31.41
CA ILE A 135 -22.81 42.27 -32.22
C ILE A 135 -23.28 43.28 -33.28
N GLY A 136 -24.54 43.20 -33.71
CA GLY A 136 -25.09 44.14 -34.70
C GLY A 136 -26.60 44.08 -34.85
N LYS A 137 -27.14 45.05 -35.60
CA LYS A 137 -28.54 45.12 -36.04
C LYS A 137 -28.55 45.13 -37.57
N GLU A 138 -29.19 44.15 -38.20
CA GLU A 138 -29.43 44.11 -39.64
C GLU A 138 -30.85 44.60 -39.93
N MET A 139 -31.00 45.58 -40.82
CA MET A 139 -32.31 45.99 -41.35
C MET A 139 -32.63 45.15 -42.59
N MET A 140 -33.91 44.82 -42.82
CA MET A 140 -34.31 44.19 -44.09
C MET A 140 -33.99 45.12 -45.25
N LYS A 141 -33.12 44.69 -46.15
CA LYS A 141 -32.92 45.37 -47.44
C LYS A 141 -34.16 45.09 -48.28
N ASN A 142 -34.95 46.13 -48.56
CA ASN A 142 -36.15 46.02 -49.38
C ASN A 142 -35.79 45.42 -50.75
N SER A 143 -36.57 44.45 -51.21
CA SER A 143 -36.37 43.75 -52.50
C SER A 143 -36.77 44.60 -53.71
N SER A 144 -36.55 45.92 -53.66
CA SER A 144 -36.91 46.87 -54.71
C SER A 144 -35.71 47.58 -55.32
N ASP A 145 -34.52 46.98 -55.22
CA ASP A 145 -33.29 47.42 -55.90
C ASP A 145 -32.66 46.26 -56.72
N PHE A 146 -33.49 45.53 -57.46
CA PHE A 146 -33.10 44.70 -58.60
C PHE A 146 -34.07 44.95 -59.75
#